data_AF-A0A497KEZ3-F1
#
_entry.id   AF-A0A497KEZ3-F1
#
_cell.length_a   1.000
_cell.length_b   1.000
_cell.length_c   1.000
_cell.angle_alpha   90.00
_cell.angle_beta   90.00
_cell.angle_gamma   90.00
#
_symmetry.space_group_name_H-M   'P 1'
#
loop_
_entity.id
_entity.type
_entity.pdbx_description
1 polymer ?
#
loop_
_entity_poly.entity_id
_entity_poly.type
_entity_poly.pdbx_seq_one_letter_code
_entity_poly.pdbx_strand_id
1 'polypeptide(L)'
;MEDALKLFEPDVLIISNVWLDQWDLADHGMEKLMKYIRENHAGLIATHGSLFDEVAWTECKRARATEVGPRGQIGDKLEVYSPGGETVSISLGFPLMPLAEYVRDQAADEICEAAKEETDPRIKAALEATGRTVGSTPLSAPYVPFSGNLIVEERHPVVEGLPERFKIEVPSFYNEIGADAYTLVGWQYILPIDIRKVTQERAEIAKDKAEQFYEKISEYQSEVTGTSVPKERLLDGLDGKILNAITEANIDGQKVTVTLEGKEYTIQLDKRALEEITKRLPVKTIVLSDDFLGGILVYDEWFRPDGHRAVYFSFELEAAKDEKAKQLLINSIEWTKGFEFTALEDLEKLAKQTLEQSKDFRGLITEYPPPIEVSKSLPEIKPEEPVSVKIEKVDVSKIEIKVKNKVTNMNISIQKLPRKPVEIRAIPPGKTYSYFNISAENLEDKDIEKATIQFKVEKFWLDKNNIDVDTIKLNRYSESEGKWRALATVRVDEDGMYFYFEAESSGFSTFAITGEEKEEKAAPPGGAKTPKPPGFEAVFAIAGLLAVAYLVLRRKP
;
A
#
# COMPACT_ATOMS: atom_id res chain seq x y z
N MET A 1 2.09 -27.71 -8.80
CA MET A 1 2.36 -26.77 -7.69
C MET A 1 2.59 -27.50 -6.38
N GLU A 2 1.63 -28.30 -5.90
CA GLU A 2 1.76 -29.02 -4.62
C GLU A 2 3.04 -29.86 -4.49
N ASP A 3 3.37 -30.65 -5.51
CA ASP A 3 4.61 -31.46 -5.50
C ASP A 3 5.87 -30.60 -5.44
N ALA A 4 5.84 -29.41 -6.06
CA ALA A 4 6.97 -28.49 -6.02
C ALA A 4 7.14 -27.88 -4.63
N LEU A 5 6.04 -27.49 -3.96
CA LEU A 5 6.08 -26.98 -2.58
C LEU A 5 6.61 -28.05 -1.61
N LYS A 6 6.16 -29.31 -1.76
CA LYS A 6 6.62 -30.43 -0.94
C LYS A 6 8.08 -30.83 -1.20
N LEU A 7 8.56 -30.69 -2.43
CA LEU A 7 9.91 -31.11 -2.80
C LEU A 7 10.96 -30.03 -2.50
N PHE A 8 10.63 -28.77 -2.79
CA PHE A 8 11.57 -27.66 -2.70
C PHE A 8 11.53 -26.97 -1.33
N GLU A 9 10.37 -27.00 -0.64
CA GLU A 9 10.16 -26.32 0.65
C GLU A 9 10.68 -24.87 0.62
N PRO A 10 10.20 -24.01 -0.31
CA PRO A 10 10.69 -22.65 -0.45
C PRO A 10 10.48 -21.81 0.83
N ASP A 11 11.52 -21.09 1.24
CA ASP A 11 11.40 -20.01 2.23
C ASP A 11 10.66 -18.78 1.65
N VAL A 12 10.75 -18.57 0.33
CA VAL A 12 10.15 -17.43 -0.38
C VAL A 12 9.53 -17.89 -1.69
N LEU A 13 8.34 -17.39 -1.96
CA LEU A 13 7.57 -17.60 -3.16
C LEU A 13 7.52 -16.30 -3.97
N ILE A 14 7.81 -16.38 -5.27
CA ILE A 14 7.77 -15.23 -6.17
C ILE A 14 6.69 -15.48 -7.23
N ILE A 15 5.68 -14.62 -7.25
CA ILE A 15 4.62 -14.57 -8.26
C ILE A 15 4.95 -13.42 -9.22
N SER A 16 5.40 -13.76 -10.42
CA SER A 16 5.96 -12.80 -11.37
C SER A 16 5.11 -12.73 -12.63
N ASN A 17 4.61 -11.53 -12.91
CA ASN A 17 3.89 -11.16 -14.13
C ASN A 17 2.81 -12.14 -14.63
N VAL A 18 1.91 -12.52 -13.73
CA VAL A 18 0.76 -13.36 -14.07
C VAL A 18 -0.45 -12.47 -14.39
N TRP A 19 -0.75 -12.28 -15.67
CA TRP A 19 -1.80 -11.36 -16.15
C TRP A 19 -2.82 -11.99 -17.11
N LEU A 20 -2.81 -13.31 -17.31
CA LEU A 20 -3.79 -14.03 -18.13
C LEU A 20 -4.53 -15.07 -17.28
N ASP A 21 -5.81 -15.29 -17.57
CA ASP A 21 -6.68 -16.27 -16.92
C ASP A 21 -6.06 -17.69 -16.85
N GLN A 22 -5.39 -18.14 -17.90
CA GLN A 22 -4.69 -19.43 -17.90
C GLN A 22 -3.61 -19.58 -16.81
N TRP A 23 -3.18 -18.48 -16.19
CA TRP A 23 -2.23 -18.44 -15.08
C TRP A 23 -2.90 -18.19 -13.73
N ASP A 24 -4.23 -18.13 -13.68
CA ASP A 24 -4.98 -17.90 -12.45
C ASP A 24 -4.74 -19.03 -11.45
N LEU A 25 -4.16 -18.66 -10.32
CA LEU A 25 -3.82 -19.62 -9.28
C LEU A 25 -5.06 -20.24 -8.63
N ALA A 26 -6.25 -19.63 -8.76
CA ALA A 26 -7.50 -20.25 -8.32
C ALA A 26 -7.71 -21.63 -8.95
N ASP A 27 -7.31 -21.80 -10.22
CA ASP A 27 -7.40 -23.07 -10.95
C ASP A 27 -6.14 -23.96 -10.79
N HIS A 28 -5.03 -23.38 -10.31
CA HIS A 28 -3.72 -24.05 -10.24
C HIS A 28 -3.23 -24.37 -8.83
N GLY A 29 -4.05 -24.13 -7.79
CA GLY A 29 -3.78 -24.56 -6.42
C GLY A 29 -3.60 -23.45 -5.38
N MET A 30 -4.31 -22.33 -5.52
CA MET A 30 -4.32 -21.19 -4.58
C MET A 30 -4.43 -21.63 -3.12
N GLU A 31 -5.41 -22.48 -2.80
CA GLU A 31 -5.63 -22.97 -1.43
C GLU A 31 -4.37 -23.61 -0.83
N LYS A 32 -3.66 -24.41 -1.63
CA LYS A 32 -2.43 -25.11 -1.20
C LYS A 32 -1.26 -24.14 -1.05
N LEU A 33 -1.16 -23.15 -1.94
CA LEU A 33 -0.15 -22.10 -1.85
C LEU A 33 -0.34 -21.26 -0.58
N MET A 34 -1.56 -20.80 -0.33
CA MET A 34 -1.86 -19.99 0.86
C MET A 34 -1.68 -20.77 2.14
N LYS A 35 -2.12 -22.04 2.16
CA LYS A 35 -1.83 -22.95 3.26
C LYS A 35 -0.33 -23.08 3.52
N TYR A 36 0.47 -23.28 2.46
CA TYR A 36 1.92 -23.40 2.60
C TYR A 36 2.55 -22.12 3.16
N ILE A 37 2.16 -20.94 2.67
CA ILE A 37 2.62 -19.63 3.18
C ILE A 37 2.35 -19.52 4.68
N ARG A 38 1.12 -19.83 5.12
CA ARG A 38 0.69 -19.73 6.52
C ARG A 38 1.39 -20.74 7.43
N GLU A 39 1.53 -21.99 7.00
CA GLU A 39 2.13 -23.06 7.82
C GLU A 39 3.66 -22.91 7.97
N ASN A 40 4.32 -22.27 7.00
CA ASN A 40 5.79 -22.17 6.96
C ASN A 40 6.30 -20.74 7.15
N HIS A 41 5.43 -19.75 7.36
CA HIS A 41 5.77 -18.32 7.35
C HIS A 41 6.52 -17.89 6.07
N ALA A 42 6.25 -18.56 4.95
CA ALA A 42 7.01 -18.36 3.74
C ALA A 42 6.78 -16.94 3.20
N GLY A 43 7.87 -16.27 2.83
CA GLY A 43 7.82 -14.94 2.24
C GLY A 43 7.07 -14.94 0.91
N LEU A 44 6.31 -13.89 0.63
CA LEU A 44 5.63 -13.71 -0.65
C LEU A 44 6.14 -12.46 -1.38
N ILE A 45 6.62 -12.61 -2.60
CA ILE A 45 6.94 -11.48 -3.46
C ILE A 45 6.05 -11.56 -4.68
N ALA A 46 5.33 -10.49 -4.99
CA ALA A 46 4.51 -10.39 -6.19
C ALA A 46 4.91 -9.16 -7.01
N THR A 47 4.85 -9.28 -8.32
CA THR A 47 5.11 -8.15 -9.23
C THR A 47 3.85 -7.80 -10.02
N HIS A 48 3.97 -6.81 -10.91
CA HIS A 48 2.97 -6.39 -11.88
C HIS A 48 2.10 -7.56 -12.41
N GLY A 49 0.83 -7.30 -12.72
CA GLY A 49 -0.10 -8.32 -13.24
C GLY A 49 -0.72 -9.22 -12.16
N SER A 50 -0.02 -9.48 -11.05
CA SER A 50 -0.52 -10.37 -9.97
C SER A 50 -1.80 -9.88 -9.28
N LEU A 51 -2.19 -8.63 -9.51
CA LEU A 51 -3.43 -8.01 -9.03
C LEU A 51 -4.31 -7.51 -10.19
N PHE A 52 -4.22 -8.13 -11.36
CA PHE A 52 -5.05 -7.80 -12.51
C PHE A 52 -6.38 -8.58 -12.50
N ASP A 53 -7.51 -7.90 -12.73
CA ASP A 53 -8.87 -8.42 -12.51
C ASP A 53 -9.79 -8.39 -13.74
N GLU A 54 -9.24 -8.53 -14.95
CA GLU A 54 -10.06 -8.39 -16.15
C GLU A 54 -11.02 -9.56 -16.40
N VAL A 55 -12.28 -9.22 -16.62
CA VAL A 55 -13.38 -10.15 -16.87
C VAL A 55 -14.30 -9.57 -17.94
N ALA A 56 -14.78 -10.40 -18.85
CA ALA A 56 -15.68 -10.01 -19.93
C ALA A 56 -17.13 -10.38 -19.61
N TRP A 57 -17.96 -9.39 -19.27
CA TRP A 57 -19.40 -9.57 -19.15
C TRP A 57 -20.06 -9.50 -20.52
N THR A 58 -20.10 -10.65 -21.20
CA THR A 58 -20.76 -10.80 -22.50
C THR A 58 -22.29 -10.77 -22.38
N GLU A 59 -22.81 -11.15 -21.20
CA GLU A 59 -24.21 -11.14 -20.85
C GLU A 59 -24.46 -10.38 -19.54
N CYS A 60 -25.73 -10.07 -19.28
CA CYS A 60 -26.15 -9.31 -18.11
C CYS A 60 -26.24 -10.17 -16.83
N LYS A 61 -25.17 -10.91 -16.53
CA LYS A 61 -25.05 -11.72 -15.30
C LYS A 61 -23.59 -12.14 -15.04
N ARG A 62 -23.09 -11.97 -13.81
CA ARG A 62 -21.74 -12.41 -13.40
C ARG A 62 -21.47 -13.89 -13.75
N ALA A 63 -22.45 -14.75 -13.49
CA ALA A 63 -22.34 -16.20 -13.71
C ALA A 63 -22.17 -16.63 -15.19
N ARG A 64 -22.30 -15.70 -16.13
CA ARG A 64 -22.08 -15.91 -17.57
C ARG A 64 -20.90 -15.10 -18.11
N ALA A 65 -20.19 -14.40 -17.25
CA ALA A 65 -18.99 -13.67 -17.64
C ALA A 65 -17.83 -14.64 -17.88
N THR A 66 -16.91 -14.24 -18.75
CA THR A 66 -15.71 -15.00 -19.10
C THR A 66 -14.51 -14.34 -18.45
N GLU A 67 -13.71 -15.07 -17.67
CA GLU A 67 -12.45 -14.55 -17.15
C GLU A 67 -11.45 -14.33 -18.31
N VAL A 68 -10.69 -13.23 -18.23
CA VAL A 68 -9.67 -12.87 -19.24
C VAL A 68 -8.32 -12.69 -18.56
N GLY A 69 -8.31 -11.99 -17.43
CA GLY A 69 -7.21 -11.90 -16.49
C GLY A 69 -7.35 -12.88 -15.32
N PRO A 70 -6.32 -12.97 -14.46
CA PRO A 70 -6.23 -13.93 -13.36
C PRO A 70 -6.92 -13.40 -12.09
N ARG A 71 -8.22 -13.11 -12.23
CA ARG A 71 -9.02 -12.42 -11.21
C ARG A 71 -9.14 -13.20 -9.91
N GLY A 72 -9.02 -14.53 -9.93
CA GLY A 72 -8.96 -15.40 -8.77
C GLY A 72 -7.77 -15.14 -7.83
N GLN A 73 -6.72 -14.47 -8.31
CA GLN A 73 -5.64 -13.95 -7.46
C GLN A 73 -6.10 -12.83 -6.52
N ILE A 74 -7.12 -12.08 -6.93
CA ILE A 74 -7.79 -11.10 -6.06
C ILE A 74 -8.91 -11.80 -5.31
N GLY A 75 -9.77 -12.50 -6.04
CA GLY A 75 -11.00 -13.11 -5.53
C GLY A 75 -12.16 -12.13 -5.59
N ASP A 76 -13.35 -12.64 -5.89
CA ASP A 76 -14.56 -11.86 -6.13
C ASP A 76 -15.76 -12.34 -5.30
N LYS A 77 -15.51 -13.20 -4.32
CA LYS A 77 -16.53 -13.79 -3.44
C LYS A 77 -16.12 -13.67 -1.98
N LEU A 78 -17.09 -13.62 -1.08
CA LEU A 78 -16.84 -13.38 0.34
C LEU A 78 -16.21 -14.59 1.07
N GLU A 79 -16.23 -15.78 0.46
CA GLU A 79 -15.58 -16.97 1.01
C GLU A 79 -14.07 -16.82 1.16
N VAL A 80 -13.45 -15.86 0.47
CA VAL A 80 -12.01 -15.56 0.59
C VAL A 80 -11.60 -15.10 1.99
N TYR A 81 -12.57 -14.62 2.78
CA TYR A 81 -12.37 -14.24 4.18
C TYR A 81 -12.59 -15.41 5.15
N SER A 82 -12.89 -16.61 4.66
CA SER A 82 -12.94 -17.82 5.49
C SER A 82 -11.52 -18.41 5.66
N PRO A 83 -11.25 -19.12 6.78
CA PRO A 83 -9.98 -19.82 6.98
C PRO A 83 -9.63 -20.71 5.79
N GLY A 84 -8.43 -20.52 5.23
CA GLY A 84 -7.96 -21.25 4.05
C GLY A 84 -8.47 -20.73 2.70
N GLY A 85 -9.38 -19.75 2.68
CA GLY A 85 -9.90 -19.14 1.46
C GLY A 85 -9.09 -17.97 0.92
N GLU A 86 -8.00 -17.60 1.58
CA GLU A 86 -7.22 -16.40 1.23
C GLU A 86 -6.70 -16.44 -0.21
N THR A 87 -6.43 -15.26 -0.74
CA THR A 87 -5.94 -15.05 -2.11
C THR A 87 -4.60 -14.33 -2.09
N VAL A 88 -3.95 -14.21 -3.25
CA VAL A 88 -2.70 -13.42 -3.38
C VAL A 88 -2.93 -11.99 -2.89
N SER A 89 -4.04 -11.37 -3.25
CA SER A 89 -4.38 -10.01 -2.80
C SER A 89 -4.45 -9.86 -1.29
N ILE A 90 -5.11 -10.79 -0.58
CA ILE A 90 -5.18 -10.77 0.90
C ILE A 90 -3.78 -10.94 1.49
N SER A 91 -2.99 -11.88 0.98
CA SER A 91 -1.63 -12.15 1.44
C SER A 91 -0.65 -11.01 1.14
N LEU A 92 -0.93 -10.17 0.15
CA LEU A 92 -0.18 -8.94 -0.12
C LEU A 92 -0.64 -7.74 0.73
N GLY A 93 -1.62 -7.91 1.63
CA GLY A 93 -2.12 -6.84 2.50
C GLY A 93 -3.18 -5.95 1.84
N PHE A 94 -3.89 -6.46 0.82
CA PHE A 94 -4.99 -5.75 0.15
C PHE A 94 -6.38 -6.34 0.43
N PRO A 95 -6.80 -6.54 1.69
CA PRO A 95 -8.05 -7.24 1.99
C PRO A 95 -9.32 -6.47 1.59
N LEU A 96 -9.23 -5.22 1.11
CA LEU A 96 -10.38 -4.51 0.50
C LEU A 96 -10.59 -4.81 -0.98
N MET A 97 -9.57 -5.27 -1.72
CA MET A 97 -9.75 -5.54 -3.16
C MET A 97 -10.80 -6.62 -3.41
N PRO A 98 -10.81 -7.78 -2.72
CA PRO A 98 -11.82 -8.81 -2.99
C PRO A 98 -13.24 -8.35 -2.66
N LEU A 99 -13.38 -7.54 -1.61
CA LEU A 99 -14.66 -6.92 -1.26
C LEU A 99 -15.11 -5.93 -2.35
N ALA A 100 -14.18 -5.16 -2.93
CA ALA A 100 -14.49 -4.24 -4.01
C ALA A 100 -14.92 -4.98 -5.28
N GLU A 101 -14.24 -6.08 -5.63
CA GLU A 101 -14.65 -6.98 -6.71
C GLU A 101 -16.07 -7.51 -6.51
N TYR A 102 -16.37 -8.03 -5.31
CA TYR A 102 -17.70 -8.53 -4.97
C TYR A 102 -18.77 -7.43 -5.11
N VAL A 103 -18.53 -6.24 -4.57
CA VAL A 103 -19.48 -5.12 -4.64
C VAL A 103 -19.71 -4.65 -6.07
N ARG A 104 -18.66 -4.55 -6.89
CA ARG A 104 -18.77 -4.21 -8.31
C ARG A 104 -19.70 -5.20 -9.03
N ASP A 105 -19.47 -6.50 -8.83
CA ASP A 105 -20.24 -7.53 -9.50
C ASP A 105 -21.69 -7.57 -9.03
N GLN A 106 -21.95 -7.40 -7.73
CA GLN A 106 -23.31 -7.28 -7.21
C GLN A 106 -24.03 -6.06 -7.80
N ALA A 107 -23.37 -4.90 -7.86
CA ALA A 107 -23.97 -3.70 -8.45
C ALA A 107 -24.24 -3.88 -9.95
N ALA A 108 -23.33 -4.49 -10.70
CA ALA A 108 -23.53 -4.82 -12.11
C ALA A 108 -24.72 -5.77 -12.33
N ASP A 109 -24.86 -6.79 -11.49
CA ASP A 109 -26.01 -7.71 -11.50
C ASP A 109 -27.32 -6.96 -11.19
N GLU A 110 -27.37 -6.10 -10.17
CA GLU A 110 -28.56 -5.30 -9.82
C GLU A 110 -28.96 -4.34 -10.95
N ILE A 111 -27.99 -3.70 -11.62
CA ILE A 111 -28.24 -2.89 -12.82
C ILE A 111 -28.92 -3.72 -13.91
N CYS A 112 -28.42 -4.95 -14.14
CA CYS A 112 -28.97 -5.87 -15.12
C CYS A 112 -30.36 -6.41 -14.72
N GLU A 113 -30.63 -6.65 -13.43
CA GLU A 113 -31.96 -7.04 -12.96
C GLU A 113 -32.98 -5.91 -13.17
N ALA A 114 -32.61 -4.66 -12.87
CA ALA A 114 -33.46 -3.50 -13.15
C ALA A 114 -33.82 -3.39 -14.64
N ALA A 115 -32.94 -3.81 -15.54
CA ALA A 115 -33.22 -3.84 -16.98
C ALA A 115 -34.32 -4.84 -17.39
N LYS A 116 -34.53 -5.91 -16.60
CA LYS A 116 -35.59 -6.90 -16.87
C LYS A 116 -36.98 -6.37 -16.57
N GLU A 117 -37.07 -5.49 -15.58
CA GLU A 117 -38.32 -4.84 -15.15
C GLU A 117 -38.67 -3.63 -16.03
N GLU A 118 -37.70 -3.09 -16.78
CA GLU A 118 -37.89 -1.94 -17.64
C GLU A 118 -38.69 -2.29 -18.91
N THR A 119 -39.67 -1.45 -19.22
CA THR A 119 -40.60 -1.60 -20.34
C THR A 119 -40.19 -0.76 -21.55
N ASP A 120 -39.48 0.35 -21.35
CA ASP A 120 -38.91 1.15 -22.45
C ASP A 120 -37.68 0.43 -23.04
N PRO A 121 -37.71 0.00 -24.32
CA PRO A 121 -36.61 -0.75 -24.93
C PRO A 121 -35.27 0.00 -24.94
N ARG A 122 -35.29 1.33 -24.98
CA ARG A 122 -34.07 2.15 -24.99
C ARG A 122 -33.43 2.20 -23.61
N ILE A 123 -34.25 2.41 -22.58
CA ILE A 123 -33.76 2.42 -21.19
C ILE A 123 -33.27 1.03 -20.80
N LYS A 124 -34.02 -0.01 -21.18
CA LYS A 124 -33.60 -1.40 -20.99
C LYS A 124 -32.23 -1.68 -21.62
N ALA A 125 -32.04 -1.36 -22.90
CA ALA A 125 -30.77 -1.56 -23.58
C ALA A 125 -29.63 -0.75 -22.94
N ALA A 126 -29.91 0.47 -22.47
CA ALA A 126 -28.95 1.29 -21.74
C ALA A 126 -28.55 0.65 -20.41
N LEU A 127 -29.50 0.19 -19.60
CA LEU A 127 -29.21 -0.50 -18.34
C LEU A 127 -28.41 -1.79 -18.58
N GLU A 128 -28.79 -2.58 -19.58
CA GLU A 128 -28.04 -3.79 -19.93
C GLU A 128 -26.59 -3.47 -20.35
N ALA A 129 -26.39 -2.40 -21.12
CA ALA A 129 -25.07 -1.94 -21.50
C ALA A 129 -24.27 -1.40 -20.29
N THR A 130 -24.91 -0.67 -19.39
CA THR A 130 -24.31 -0.17 -18.15
C THR A 130 -23.88 -1.32 -17.24
N GLY A 131 -24.73 -2.34 -17.04
CA GLY A 131 -24.39 -3.50 -16.21
C GLY A 131 -23.18 -4.26 -16.75
N ARG A 132 -23.16 -4.54 -18.06
CA ARG A 132 -21.97 -5.13 -18.72
C ARG A 132 -20.73 -4.24 -18.63
N THR A 133 -20.91 -2.92 -18.71
CA THR A 133 -19.81 -1.96 -18.58
C THR A 133 -19.21 -2.02 -17.19
N VAL A 134 -20.03 -1.81 -16.15
CA VAL A 134 -19.61 -1.85 -14.75
C VAL A 134 -18.94 -3.18 -14.42
N GLY A 135 -19.52 -4.30 -14.85
CA GLY A 135 -18.96 -5.63 -14.60
C GLY A 135 -17.64 -5.91 -15.33
N SER A 136 -17.44 -5.35 -16.52
CA SER A 136 -16.22 -5.59 -17.33
C SER A 136 -15.12 -4.56 -17.12
N THR A 137 -15.36 -3.48 -16.38
CA THR A 137 -14.33 -2.49 -16.08
C THR A 137 -13.45 -3.01 -14.95
N PRO A 138 -12.15 -3.25 -15.20
CA PRO A 138 -11.23 -3.70 -14.16
C PRO A 138 -11.05 -2.63 -13.09
N LEU A 139 -10.90 -3.06 -11.84
CA LEU A 139 -10.56 -2.21 -10.69
C LEU A 139 -9.05 -1.97 -10.62
N SER A 140 -8.26 -2.80 -11.30
CA SER A 140 -6.81 -2.71 -11.43
C SER A 140 -6.39 -2.83 -12.90
N ALA A 141 -5.98 -1.72 -13.51
CA ALA A 141 -5.54 -1.68 -14.90
C ALA A 141 -4.01 -1.88 -14.99
N PRO A 142 -3.51 -2.85 -15.77
CA PRO A 142 -2.10 -3.18 -15.91
C PRO A 142 -1.44 -2.32 -16.99
N TYR A 143 -0.11 -2.42 -17.13
CA TYR A 143 0.65 -1.84 -18.22
C TYR A 143 0.48 -0.33 -18.43
N VAL A 144 0.28 0.42 -17.36
CA VAL A 144 0.22 1.89 -17.38
C VAL A 144 1.63 2.45 -17.46
N PRO A 145 2.00 3.26 -18.47
CA PRO A 145 3.35 3.79 -18.58
C PRO A 145 3.64 4.80 -17.48
N PHE A 146 4.84 4.74 -16.89
CA PHE A 146 5.31 5.76 -15.94
C PHE A 146 6.81 6.04 -16.13
N SER A 147 7.22 7.25 -15.79
CA SER A 147 8.64 7.69 -15.83
C SER A 147 9.05 8.46 -14.58
N GLY A 148 8.18 8.48 -13.57
CA GLY A 148 8.43 9.15 -12.31
C GLY A 148 9.65 8.59 -11.58
N ASN A 149 10.32 9.43 -10.80
CA ASN A 149 11.35 8.95 -9.90
C ASN A 149 10.67 8.21 -8.75
N LEU A 150 11.16 7.02 -8.43
CA LEU A 150 10.82 6.30 -7.22
C LEU A 150 11.45 7.03 -6.02
N ILE A 151 10.60 7.44 -5.08
CA ILE A 151 10.96 8.12 -3.85
C ILE A 151 10.76 7.16 -2.69
N VAL A 152 11.79 6.96 -1.89
CA VAL A 152 11.69 6.23 -0.64
C VAL A 152 10.82 7.04 0.32
N GLU A 153 9.65 6.53 0.67
CA GLU A 153 8.74 7.17 1.62
C GLU A 153 9.13 6.83 3.07
N GLU A 154 9.76 5.68 3.28
CA GLU A 154 10.25 5.25 4.57
C GLU A 154 11.50 4.39 4.44
N ARG A 155 12.50 4.62 5.30
CA ARG A 155 13.67 3.76 5.40
C ARG A 155 13.22 2.35 5.78
N HIS A 156 13.55 1.38 4.95
CA HIS A 156 13.11 -0.01 5.11
C HIS A 156 14.19 -0.96 4.58
N PRO A 157 14.38 -2.17 5.15
CA PRO A 157 15.38 -3.13 4.67
C PRO A 157 15.28 -3.42 3.16
N VAL A 158 14.05 -3.46 2.61
CA VAL A 158 13.81 -3.65 1.16
C VAL A 158 14.54 -2.61 0.29
N VAL A 159 14.71 -1.38 0.76
CA VAL A 159 15.37 -0.29 0.00
C VAL A 159 16.77 0.05 0.53
N GLU A 160 17.32 -0.79 1.40
CA GLU A 160 18.65 -0.59 1.96
C GLU A 160 19.73 -0.59 0.86
N GLY A 161 20.67 0.34 0.98
CA GLY A 161 21.74 0.55 -0.01
C GLY A 161 21.31 1.31 -1.28
N LEU A 162 20.03 1.71 -1.40
CA LEU A 162 19.54 2.53 -2.51
C LEU A 162 19.50 4.03 -2.12
N PRO A 163 19.67 4.95 -3.10
CA PRO A 163 19.47 6.37 -2.83
C PRO A 163 17.99 6.66 -2.54
N GLU A 164 17.71 7.74 -1.78
CA GLU A 164 16.33 8.15 -1.42
C GLU A 164 15.45 8.45 -2.64
N ARG A 165 16.07 8.76 -3.78
CA ARG A 165 15.43 8.95 -5.07
C ARG A 165 16.18 8.16 -6.14
N PHE A 166 15.47 7.31 -6.88
CA PHE A 166 16.04 6.54 -7.99
C PHE A 166 15.04 6.35 -9.14
N LYS A 167 15.56 5.84 -10.26
CA LYS A 167 14.79 5.38 -11.41
C LYS A 167 14.96 3.88 -11.61
N ILE A 168 13.95 3.29 -12.20
CA ILE A 168 13.91 1.92 -12.73
C ILE A 168 13.51 1.99 -14.21
N GLU A 169 14.26 1.28 -15.05
CA GLU A 169 13.91 1.08 -16.45
C GLU A 169 13.41 -0.36 -16.67
N VAL A 170 12.17 -0.51 -17.14
CA VAL A 170 11.59 -1.79 -17.56
C VAL A 170 11.52 -1.81 -19.09
N PRO A 171 12.28 -2.70 -19.76
CA PRO A 171 12.31 -2.80 -21.21
C PRO A 171 10.94 -3.14 -21.78
N SER A 172 10.41 -2.26 -22.62
CA SER A 172 9.11 -2.42 -23.27
C SER A 172 9.00 -1.52 -24.50
N PHE A 173 7.93 -1.69 -25.28
CA PHE A 173 7.64 -0.76 -26.38
C PHE A 173 7.40 0.67 -25.89
N TYR A 174 7.05 0.88 -24.61
CA TYR A 174 6.90 2.22 -24.06
C TYR A 174 8.21 3.03 -24.05
N ASN A 175 9.37 2.36 -24.09
CA ASN A 175 10.65 3.05 -24.23
C ASN A 175 10.74 3.84 -25.55
N GLU A 176 10.05 3.39 -26.61
CA GLU A 176 10.01 4.08 -27.92
C GLU A 176 9.26 5.42 -27.85
N ILE A 177 8.34 5.57 -26.88
CA ILE A 177 7.55 6.78 -26.66
C ILE A 177 7.95 7.52 -25.37
N GLY A 178 9.16 7.23 -24.86
CA GLY A 178 9.79 7.93 -23.74
C GLY A 178 9.22 7.60 -22.37
N ALA A 179 8.61 6.43 -22.18
CA ALA A 179 8.34 5.91 -20.84
C ALA A 179 9.48 5.00 -20.35
N ASP A 180 9.88 5.15 -19.10
CA ASP A 180 11.00 4.38 -18.51
C ASP A 180 10.53 2.98 -18.11
N ALA A 181 9.29 2.86 -17.62
CA ALA A 181 8.70 1.61 -17.16
C ALA A 181 7.16 1.62 -17.33
N TYR A 182 6.51 0.56 -16.84
CA TYR A 182 5.06 0.47 -16.72
C TYR A 182 4.67 -0.17 -15.39
N THR A 183 3.43 0.08 -14.98
CA THR A 183 2.90 -0.27 -13.65
C THR A 183 1.43 -0.71 -13.75
N LEU A 184 0.93 -1.30 -12.68
CA LEU A 184 -0.50 -1.54 -12.47
C LEU A 184 -1.07 -0.41 -11.61
N VAL A 185 -2.20 0.15 -12.03
CA VAL A 185 -2.94 1.21 -11.33
C VAL A 185 -4.28 0.67 -10.85
N GLY A 186 -4.59 0.88 -9.57
CA GLY A 186 -5.81 0.37 -8.93
C GLY A 186 -5.64 0.24 -7.43
N TRP A 187 -4.49 -0.32 -7.02
CA TRP A 187 -4.08 -0.45 -5.62
C TRP A 187 -4.03 0.88 -4.88
N GLN A 188 -3.77 2.00 -5.57
CA GLN A 188 -3.77 3.34 -4.99
C GLN A 188 -5.14 3.75 -4.43
N TYR A 189 -6.23 3.33 -5.07
CA TYR A 189 -7.57 3.81 -4.75
C TYR A 189 -8.16 3.20 -3.47
N ILE A 190 -7.60 2.07 -3.03
CA ILE A 190 -7.92 1.44 -1.74
C ILE A 190 -6.97 1.87 -0.60
N LEU A 191 -5.99 2.72 -0.89
CA LEU A 191 -5.13 3.35 0.11
C LEU A 191 -5.72 4.73 0.57
N PRO A 192 -5.15 5.37 1.59
CA PRO A 192 -5.65 6.65 2.12
C PRO A 192 -5.72 7.80 1.08
N ILE A 193 -6.56 8.80 1.40
CA ILE A 193 -7.16 9.78 0.47
C ILE A 193 -6.14 10.54 -0.41
N ASP A 194 -4.96 10.87 0.11
CA ASP A 194 -4.10 11.84 -0.58
C ASP A 194 -3.28 11.21 -1.72
N ILE A 195 -3.11 9.89 -1.73
CA ILE A 195 -2.50 9.16 -2.87
C ILE A 195 -3.45 9.21 -4.08
N ARG A 196 -4.74 9.05 -3.83
CA ARG A 196 -5.77 8.93 -4.87
C ARG A 196 -5.85 10.17 -5.76
N LYS A 197 -5.96 11.37 -5.18
CA LYS A 197 -6.22 12.60 -5.97
C LYS A 197 -5.14 12.81 -7.03
N VAL A 198 -3.88 12.66 -6.63
CA VAL A 198 -2.75 12.80 -7.56
C VAL A 198 -2.73 11.64 -8.56
N THR A 199 -3.03 10.42 -8.12
CA THR A 199 -3.11 9.25 -9.02
C THR A 199 -4.13 9.46 -10.14
N GLN A 200 -5.33 9.99 -9.85
CA GLN A 200 -6.37 10.22 -10.87
C GLN A 200 -5.90 11.21 -11.94
N GLU A 201 -5.32 12.34 -11.51
CA GLU A 201 -4.79 13.35 -12.44
C GLU A 201 -3.67 12.77 -13.32
N ARG A 202 -2.82 11.92 -12.76
CA ARG A 202 -1.68 11.33 -13.47
C ARG A 202 -2.08 10.16 -14.36
N ALA A 203 -3.06 9.36 -13.95
CA ALA A 203 -3.61 8.27 -14.72
C ALA A 203 -4.31 8.79 -15.99
N GLU A 204 -5.02 9.92 -15.91
CA GLU A 204 -5.62 10.56 -17.07
C GLU A 204 -4.57 10.94 -18.13
N ILE A 205 -3.42 11.46 -17.72
CA ILE A 205 -2.31 11.76 -18.63
C ILE A 205 -1.70 10.47 -19.22
N ALA A 206 -1.69 9.38 -18.45
CA ALA A 206 -1.13 8.11 -18.90
C ALA A 206 -2.01 7.39 -19.93
N LYS A 207 -3.33 7.65 -19.96
CA LYS A 207 -4.29 7.01 -20.89
C LYS A 207 -3.89 7.17 -22.35
N ASP A 208 -3.53 8.38 -22.77
CA ASP A 208 -3.14 8.67 -24.16
C ASP A 208 -1.99 7.77 -24.63
N LYS A 209 -1.05 7.47 -23.72
CA LYS A 209 0.07 6.58 -24.00
C LYS A 209 -0.33 5.11 -23.90
N ALA A 210 -1.18 4.75 -22.94
CA ALA A 210 -1.61 3.38 -22.68
C ALA A 210 -2.55 2.82 -23.77
N GLU A 211 -3.36 3.68 -24.41
CA GLU A 211 -4.39 3.27 -25.37
C GLU A 211 -3.83 2.36 -26.48
N GLN A 212 -2.72 2.75 -27.10
CA GLN A 212 -2.12 1.99 -28.20
C GLN A 212 -1.70 0.58 -27.78
N PHE A 213 -1.39 0.39 -26.49
CA PHE A 213 -1.03 -0.91 -25.97
C PHE A 213 -2.24 -1.72 -25.55
N TYR A 214 -3.24 -1.08 -24.96
CA TYR A 214 -4.49 -1.75 -24.61
C TYR A 214 -5.21 -2.31 -25.83
N GLU A 215 -5.09 -1.66 -26.98
CA GLU A 215 -5.55 -2.23 -28.25
C GLU A 215 -4.84 -3.56 -28.56
N LYS A 216 -3.51 -3.60 -28.45
CA LYS A 216 -2.71 -4.82 -28.66
C LYS A 216 -2.98 -5.89 -27.60
N ILE A 217 -3.20 -5.51 -26.34
CA ILE A 217 -3.57 -6.43 -25.26
C ILE A 217 -4.91 -7.09 -25.60
N SER A 218 -5.93 -6.30 -25.95
CA SER A 218 -7.26 -6.80 -26.28
C SER A 218 -7.22 -7.74 -27.49
N GLU A 219 -6.46 -7.38 -28.54
CA GLU A 219 -6.23 -8.25 -29.70
C GLU A 219 -5.58 -9.58 -29.29
N TYR A 220 -4.50 -9.53 -28.51
CA TYR A 220 -3.79 -10.72 -28.06
C TYR A 220 -4.67 -11.62 -27.19
N GLN A 221 -5.43 -11.05 -26.26
CA GLN A 221 -6.35 -11.81 -25.42
C GLN A 221 -7.43 -12.48 -26.26
N SER A 222 -8.01 -11.78 -27.23
CA SER A 222 -8.98 -12.35 -28.16
C SER A 222 -8.41 -13.57 -28.90
N GLU A 223 -7.14 -13.50 -29.34
CA GLU A 223 -6.45 -14.61 -29.99
C GLU A 223 -6.18 -15.81 -29.06
N VAL A 224 -5.85 -15.56 -27.79
CA VAL A 224 -5.39 -16.60 -26.85
C VAL A 224 -6.55 -17.21 -26.05
N THR A 225 -7.51 -16.42 -25.59
CA THR A 225 -8.62 -16.87 -24.74
C THR A 225 -9.93 -17.02 -25.53
N GLY A 226 -9.99 -16.53 -26.77
CA GLY A 226 -11.21 -16.53 -27.59
C GLY A 226 -12.23 -15.48 -27.15
N THR A 227 -11.88 -14.59 -26.23
CA THR A 227 -12.69 -13.47 -25.75
C THR A 227 -11.76 -12.31 -25.42
N SER A 228 -12.21 -11.07 -25.59
CA SER A 228 -11.48 -9.93 -25.08
C SER A 228 -12.42 -8.88 -24.52
N VAL A 229 -11.88 -8.05 -23.65
CA VAL A 229 -12.54 -6.84 -23.20
C VAL A 229 -12.07 -5.68 -24.10
N PRO A 230 -12.96 -4.80 -24.58
CA PRO A 230 -12.57 -3.64 -25.37
C PRO A 230 -11.58 -2.75 -24.60
N LYS A 231 -10.60 -2.16 -25.29
CA LYS A 231 -9.58 -1.28 -24.69
C LYS A 231 -10.17 -0.15 -23.86
N GLU A 232 -11.37 0.32 -24.21
CA GLU A 232 -12.09 1.37 -23.49
C GLU A 232 -12.34 0.97 -22.04
N ARG A 233 -12.56 -0.32 -21.73
CA ARG A 233 -12.75 -0.77 -20.34
C ARG A 233 -11.47 -0.65 -19.52
N LEU A 234 -10.32 -1.00 -20.10
CA LEU A 234 -9.02 -0.81 -19.45
C LEU A 234 -8.73 0.67 -19.22
N LEU A 235 -9.10 1.55 -20.17
CA LEU A 235 -9.02 3.00 -20.02
C LEU A 235 -9.99 3.52 -18.94
N ASP A 236 -11.22 3.01 -18.89
CA ASP A 236 -12.22 3.36 -17.87
C ASP A 236 -11.74 2.96 -16.46
N GLY A 237 -11.03 1.82 -16.34
CA GLY A 237 -10.44 1.36 -15.07
C GLY A 237 -9.42 2.35 -14.49
N LEU A 238 -8.67 3.06 -15.35
CA LEU A 238 -7.69 4.05 -14.92
C LEU A 238 -8.29 5.27 -14.22
N ASP A 239 -9.55 5.61 -14.52
CA ASP A 239 -10.26 6.68 -13.81
C ASP A 239 -10.45 6.40 -12.32
N GLY A 240 -10.47 5.12 -11.95
CA GLY A 240 -10.81 4.65 -10.61
C GLY A 240 -12.24 5.02 -10.18
N LYS A 241 -13.14 5.43 -11.11
CA LYS A 241 -14.50 5.90 -10.76
C LYS A 241 -15.29 4.85 -9.97
N ILE A 242 -15.32 3.62 -10.47
CA ILE A 242 -16.03 2.50 -9.81
C ILE A 242 -15.40 2.21 -8.45
N LEU A 243 -14.07 2.05 -8.40
CA LEU A 243 -13.36 1.75 -7.16
C LEU A 243 -13.52 2.86 -6.12
N ASN A 244 -13.55 4.13 -6.54
CA ASN A 244 -13.80 5.27 -5.67
C ASN A 244 -15.22 5.26 -5.12
N ALA A 245 -16.23 5.05 -5.97
CA ALA A 245 -17.60 4.93 -5.53
C ALA A 245 -17.79 3.81 -4.49
N ILE A 246 -17.16 2.66 -4.72
CA ILE A 246 -17.19 1.52 -3.80
C ILE A 246 -16.48 1.84 -2.48
N THR A 247 -15.28 2.42 -2.55
CA THR A 247 -14.50 2.69 -1.34
C THR A 247 -15.07 3.85 -0.50
N GLU A 248 -15.87 4.73 -1.11
CA GLU A 248 -16.65 5.79 -0.44
C GLU A 248 -18.08 5.34 -0.09
N ALA A 249 -18.47 4.10 -0.42
CA ALA A 249 -19.81 3.60 -0.16
C ALA A 249 -20.11 3.60 1.34
N ASN A 250 -21.32 4.04 1.70
CA ASN A 250 -21.74 4.08 3.10
C ASN A 250 -22.00 2.66 3.60
N ILE A 251 -21.38 2.31 4.73
CA ILE A 251 -21.60 1.06 5.46
C ILE A 251 -22.54 1.34 6.64
N ASP A 252 -23.67 0.63 6.68
CA ASP A 252 -24.57 0.56 7.84
C ASP A 252 -24.74 -0.91 8.27
N GLY A 253 -23.89 -1.32 9.22
CA GLY A 253 -23.80 -2.72 9.65
C GLY A 253 -23.34 -3.63 8.51
N GLN A 254 -24.27 -4.43 7.97
CA GLN A 254 -24.01 -5.35 6.85
C GLN A 254 -24.49 -4.79 5.51
N LYS A 255 -25.06 -3.58 5.49
CA LYS A 255 -25.58 -2.96 4.27
C LYS A 255 -24.56 -1.99 3.72
N VAL A 256 -24.26 -2.12 2.43
CA VAL A 256 -23.41 -1.19 1.69
C VAL A 256 -24.27 -0.49 0.66
N THR A 257 -24.30 0.83 0.74
CA THR A 257 -24.95 1.66 -0.28
C THR A 257 -23.88 2.31 -1.14
N VAL A 258 -23.78 1.85 -2.39
CA VAL A 258 -22.85 2.36 -3.39
C VAL A 258 -23.60 3.16 -4.45
N THR A 259 -23.05 4.31 -4.85
CA THR A 259 -23.62 5.14 -5.92
C THR A 259 -22.81 4.96 -7.20
N LEU A 260 -23.38 4.30 -8.20
CA LEU A 260 -22.77 4.12 -9.53
C LEU A 260 -23.68 4.74 -10.59
N GLU A 261 -23.09 5.49 -11.53
CA GLU A 261 -23.84 6.15 -12.62
C GLU A 261 -25.05 6.98 -12.14
N GLY A 262 -24.92 7.62 -10.96
CA GLY A 262 -25.97 8.45 -10.36
C GLY A 262 -27.13 7.68 -9.72
N LYS A 263 -27.02 6.35 -9.57
CA LYS A 263 -28.01 5.50 -8.90
C LYS A 263 -27.40 4.80 -7.69
N GLU A 264 -28.21 4.64 -6.64
CA GLU A 264 -27.83 3.93 -5.43
C GLU A 264 -28.18 2.45 -5.54
N TYR A 265 -27.25 1.60 -5.13
CA TYR A 265 -27.39 0.15 -5.05
C TYR A 265 -27.07 -0.29 -3.62
N THR A 266 -27.98 -1.07 -3.02
CA THR A 266 -27.79 -1.59 -1.66
C THR A 266 -27.41 -3.06 -1.72
N ILE A 267 -26.21 -3.38 -1.24
CA ILE A 267 -25.64 -4.72 -1.25
C ILE A 267 -25.55 -5.23 0.18
N GLN A 268 -25.92 -6.50 0.39
CA GLN A 268 -25.75 -7.18 1.67
C GLN A 268 -24.38 -7.84 1.73
N LEU A 269 -23.65 -7.58 2.81
CA LEU A 269 -22.38 -8.22 3.13
C LEU A 269 -22.53 -9.29 4.21
N ASP A 270 -21.62 -10.25 4.20
CA ASP A 270 -21.43 -11.16 5.33
C ASP A 270 -20.73 -10.42 6.48
N LYS A 271 -21.30 -10.51 7.68
CA LYS A 271 -20.68 -10.01 8.92
C LYS A 271 -19.26 -10.52 9.10
N ARG A 272 -19.06 -11.80 8.78
CA ARG A 272 -17.78 -12.49 8.97
C ARG A 272 -16.70 -11.87 8.09
N ALA A 273 -17.03 -11.55 6.83
CA ALA A 273 -16.10 -10.89 5.93
C ALA A 273 -15.64 -9.54 6.51
N LEU A 274 -16.57 -8.73 7.01
CA LEU A 274 -16.25 -7.45 7.65
C LEU A 274 -15.38 -7.63 8.91
N GLU A 275 -15.72 -8.58 9.77
CA GLU A 275 -14.94 -8.91 10.98
C GLU A 275 -13.54 -9.42 10.67
N GLU A 276 -13.35 -10.09 9.54
CA GLU A 276 -12.03 -10.59 9.12
C GLU A 276 -11.17 -9.50 8.49
N ILE A 277 -11.78 -8.58 7.72
CA ILE A 277 -11.07 -7.40 7.20
C ILE A 277 -10.50 -6.56 8.34
N THR A 278 -11.28 -6.31 9.41
CA THR A 278 -10.85 -5.46 10.53
C THR A 278 -9.75 -6.10 11.40
N LYS A 279 -9.44 -7.39 11.21
CA LYS A 279 -8.32 -8.08 11.88
C LYS A 279 -7.00 -8.00 11.11
N ARG A 280 -6.97 -7.28 9.98
CA ARG A 280 -5.81 -7.18 9.09
C ARG A 280 -5.29 -5.75 9.04
N LEU A 281 -3.97 -5.60 8.96
CA LEU A 281 -3.34 -4.31 8.69
C LEU A 281 -3.46 -3.97 7.21
N PRO A 282 -3.46 -2.68 6.84
CA PRO A 282 -3.26 -2.30 5.46
C PRO A 282 -1.82 -2.59 5.05
N VAL A 283 -1.60 -2.87 3.76
CA VAL A 283 -0.26 -2.83 3.19
C VAL A 283 0.38 -1.45 3.37
N LYS A 284 1.70 -1.42 3.57
CA LYS A 284 2.48 -0.21 3.75
C LYS A 284 3.24 0.16 2.48
N THR A 285 3.07 1.38 2.01
CA THR A 285 3.88 1.93 0.91
C THR A 285 5.23 2.41 1.44
N ILE A 286 6.33 1.81 0.97
CA ILE A 286 7.70 2.23 1.34
C ILE A 286 8.39 3.01 0.22
N VAL A 287 7.91 2.87 -1.01
CA VAL A 287 8.37 3.65 -2.16
C VAL A 287 7.16 4.05 -2.99
N LEU A 288 7.11 5.31 -3.42
CA LEU A 288 6.12 5.82 -4.35
C LEU A 288 6.82 6.63 -5.45
N SER A 289 6.37 6.51 -6.69
CA SER A 289 6.84 7.41 -7.74
C SER A 289 6.33 8.84 -7.51
N ASP A 290 7.06 9.84 -7.98
CA ASP A 290 6.62 11.25 -7.90
C ASP A 290 5.36 11.55 -8.75
N ASP A 291 5.02 10.67 -9.69
CA ASP A 291 3.74 10.65 -10.41
C ASP A 291 2.67 9.73 -9.78
N PHE A 292 2.96 9.09 -8.65
CA PHE A 292 2.03 8.25 -7.86
C PHE A 292 1.50 6.99 -8.57
N LEU A 293 1.94 6.71 -9.80
CA LEU A 293 1.50 5.55 -10.58
C LEU A 293 2.22 4.27 -10.16
N GLY A 294 3.50 4.36 -9.80
CA GLY A 294 4.35 3.25 -9.43
C GLY A 294 4.67 3.23 -7.93
N GLY A 295 4.88 2.03 -7.38
CA GLY A 295 5.24 1.89 -5.97
C GLY A 295 5.82 0.53 -5.59
N ILE A 296 6.43 0.49 -4.41
CA ILE A 296 6.87 -0.71 -3.73
C ILE A 296 6.17 -0.74 -2.38
N LEU A 297 5.42 -1.81 -2.15
CA LEU A 297 4.59 -1.97 -0.98
C LEU A 297 5.03 -3.21 -0.21
N VAL A 298 4.94 -3.14 1.12
CA VAL A 298 5.32 -4.21 2.02
C VAL A 298 4.19 -4.51 2.98
N TYR A 299 4.05 -5.78 3.30
CA TYR A 299 3.09 -6.28 4.26
C TYR A 299 3.81 -7.12 5.31
N ASP A 300 3.57 -6.84 6.59
CA ASP A 300 4.20 -7.56 7.70
C ASP A 300 3.12 -7.94 8.71
N GLU A 301 2.78 -9.22 8.79
CA GLU A 301 1.78 -9.77 9.71
C GLU A 301 2.40 -10.27 11.01
N TRP A 302 3.42 -9.57 11.53
CA TRP A 302 4.12 -9.92 12.77
C TRP A 302 3.18 -10.21 13.95
N PHE A 303 1.96 -9.68 13.96
CA PHE A 303 0.98 -9.86 15.04
C PHE A 303 0.17 -11.16 14.95
N ARG A 304 0.31 -11.92 13.86
CA ARG A 304 -0.39 -13.19 13.65
C ARG A 304 0.54 -14.37 13.89
N PRO A 305 0.11 -15.40 14.63
CA PRO A 305 0.92 -16.59 14.85
C PRO A 305 1.11 -17.42 13.57
N ASP A 306 0.29 -17.22 12.54
CA ASP A 306 0.38 -17.77 11.18
C ASP A 306 0.71 -16.67 10.14
N GLY A 307 1.32 -15.57 10.60
CA GLY A 307 1.64 -14.43 9.76
C GLY A 307 2.77 -14.71 8.78
N HIS A 308 2.92 -13.84 7.79
CA HIS A 308 4.06 -13.82 6.88
C HIS A 308 4.43 -12.38 6.52
N ARG A 309 5.52 -12.24 5.76
CA ARG A 309 5.91 -10.98 5.14
C ARG A 309 5.72 -11.06 3.63
N ALA A 310 5.28 -9.96 3.05
CA ALA A 310 5.13 -9.86 1.61
C ALA A 310 5.64 -8.54 1.03
N VAL A 311 6.10 -8.58 -0.21
CA VAL A 311 6.47 -7.40 -1.00
C VAL A 311 5.70 -7.41 -2.32
N TYR A 312 5.06 -6.30 -2.64
CA TYR A 312 4.44 -6.07 -3.93
C TYR A 312 5.19 -4.97 -4.70
N PHE A 313 5.63 -5.29 -5.91
CA PHE A 313 6.13 -4.32 -6.87
C PHE A 313 5.03 -4.04 -7.89
N SER A 314 4.59 -2.79 -8.01
CA SER A 314 3.53 -2.46 -8.98
C SER A 314 3.99 -2.54 -10.44
N PHE A 315 5.30 -2.72 -10.67
CA PHE A 315 5.99 -2.83 -11.96
C PHE A 315 6.76 -4.15 -12.06
N GLU A 316 7.18 -4.54 -13.27
CA GLU A 316 7.95 -5.77 -13.50
C GLU A 316 9.43 -5.59 -13.12
N LEU A 317 9.72 -5.73 -11.83
CA LEU A 317 11.07 -5.66 -11.29
C LEU A 317 12.02 -6.67 -11.94
N GLU A 318 11.53 -7.86 -12.22
CA GLU A 318 12.26 -8.98 -12.82
C GLU A 318 12.73 -8.72 -14.25
N ALA A 319 12.03 -7.83 -14.96
CA ALA A 319 12.38 -7.45 -16.33
C ALA A 319 13.32 -6.22 -16.35
N ALA A 320 13.46 -5.51 -15.24
CA ALA A 320 14.26 -4.30 -15.16
C ALA A 320 15.77 -4.59 -15.38
N LYS A 321 16.44 -3.69 -16.09
CA LYS A 321 17.87 -3.84 -16.46
C LYS A 321 18.85 -3.33 -15.39
N ASP A 322 18.36 -2.63 -14.38
CA ASP A 322 19.18 -1.93 -13.39
C ASP A 322 19.74 -2.85 -12.30
N GLU A 323 21.00 -2.66 -11.88
CA GLU A 323 21.54 -3.30 -10.66
C GLU A 323 20.71 -2.96 -9.40
N LYS A 324 20.01 -1.82 -9.40
CA LYS A 324 19.06 -1.45 -8.35
C LYS A 324 17.90 -2.43 -8.25
N ALA A 325 17.40 -2.94 -9.38
CA ALA A 325 16.30 -3.90 -9.40
C ALA A 325 16.72 -5.23 -8.79
N LYS A 326 17.94 -5.66 -9.10
CA LYS A 326 18.55 -6.84 -8.47
C LYS A 326 18.73 -6.64 -6.96
N GLN A 327 19.22 -5.49 -6.53
CA GLN A 327 19.35 -5.18 -5.10
C GLN A 327 17.99 -5.17 -4.39
N LEU A 328 16.97 -4.55 -4.99
CA LEU A 328 15.59 -4.58 -4.47
C LEU A 328 15.10 -6.01 -4.29
N LEU A 329 15.28 -6.86 -5.31
CA LEU A 329 14.84 -8.26 -5.23
C LEU A 329 15.56 -9.04 -4.12
N ILE A 330 16.88 -8.88 -4.00
CA ILE A 330 17.67 -9.51 -2.93
C ILE A 330 17.19 -9.04 -1.56
N ASN A 331 17.04 -7.72 -1.37
CA ASN A 331 16.58 -7.16 -0.11
C ASN A 331 15.16 -7.64 0.25
N SER A 332 14.28 -7.75 -0.75
CA SER A 332 12.92 -8.31 -0.57
C SER A 332 12.96 -9.77 -0.16
N ILE A 333 13.82 -10.60 -0.76
CA ILE A 333 13.99 -11.99 -0.37
C ILE A 333 14.48 -12.07 1.08
N GLU A 334 15.56 -11.38 1.44
CA GLU A 334 16.11 -11.44 2.79
C GLU A 334 15.12 -10.92 3.85
N TRP A 335 14.43 -9.82 3.57
CA TRP A 335 13.46 -9.26 4.51
C TRP A 335 12.23 -10.16 4.70
N THR A 336 11.70 -10.74 3.62
CA THR A 336 10.50 -11.60 3.69
C THR A 336 10.77 -12.93 4.39
N LYS A 337 11.99 -13.47 4.29
CA LYS A 337 12.42 -14.67 5.05
C LYS A 337 12.43 -14.47 6.56
N GLY A 338 12.71 -13.24 7.01
CA GLY A 338 12.93 -12.94 8.42
C GLY A 338 11.66 -12.69 9.23
N PHE A 339 10.54 -13.37 8.93
CA PHE A 339 9.29 -13.19 9.67
C PHE A 339 9.47 -13.51 11.16
N GLU A 340 8.91 -12.66 12.02
CA GLU A 340 8.94 -12.83 13.47
C GLU A 340 7.57 -12.51 14.05
N PHE A 341 7.01 -13.45 14.83
CA PHE A 341 5.75 -13.24 15.53
C PHE A 341 5.96 -12.46 16.83
N THR A 342 5.15 -11.43 17.04
CA THR A 342 5.00 -10.66 18.28
C THR A 342 3.51 -10.51 18.58
N ALA A 343 3.03 -11.02 19.71
CA ALA A 343 1.61 -10.95 20.03
C ALA A 343 1.11 -9.49 20.14
N LEU A 344 0.00 -9.19 19.46
CA LEU A 344 -0.73 -7.93 19.64
C LEU A 344 -1.86 -8.13 20.64
N GLU A 345 -1.71 -7.58 21.83
CA GLU A 345 -2.76 -7.56 22.85
C GLU A 345 -4.00 -6.79 22.33
N ASP A 346 -5.20 -7.21 22.75
CA ASP A 346 -6.47 -6.55 22.43
C ASP A 346 -6.86 -6.46 20.92
N LEU A 347 -6.21 -7.22 20.00
CA LEU A 347 -6.57 -7.17 18.56
C LEU A 347 -8.07 -7.37 18.30
N GLU A 348 -8.72 -8.35 18.94
CA GLU A 348 -10.15 -8.61 18.78
C GLU A 348 -11.01 -7.41 19.20
N LYS A 349 -10.62 -6.76 20.30
CA LYS A 349 -11.32 -5.59 20.82
C LYS A 349 -11.15 -4.39 19.89
N LEU A 350 -9.94 -4.18 19.36
CA LEU A 350 -9.66 -3.14 18.37
C LEU A 350 -10.44 -3.40 17.07
N ALA A 351 -10.38 -4.61 16.53
CA ALA A 351 -11.12 -5.00 15.32
C ALA A 351 -12.64 -4.78 15.47
N LYS A 352 -13.20 -5.09 16.64
CA LYS A 352 -14.61 -4.81 16.97
C LYS A 352 -14.90 -3.31 17.04
N GLN A 353 -14.04 -2.54 17.71
CA GLN A 353 -14.19 -1.08 17.80
C GLN A 353 -14.10 -0.42 16.42
N THR A 354 -13.16 -0.84 15.58
CA THR A 354 -13.05 -0.41 14.19
C THR A 354 -14.36 -0.68 13.47
N LEU A 355 -14.84 -1.93 13.47
CA LEU A 355 -16.09 -2.31 12.80
C LEU A 355 -17.30 -1.46 13.24
N GLU A 356 -17.43 -1.16 14.54
CA GLU A 356 -18.52 -0.34 15.09
C GLU A 356 -18.41 1.15 14.70
N GLN A 357 -17.21 1.63 14.38
CA GLN A 357 -16.94 3.04 14.07
C GLN A 357 -16.81 3.32 12.56
N SER A 358 -16.52 2.30 11.74
CA SER A 358 -16.39 2.41 10.29
C SER A 358 -17.70 2.88 9.67
N LYS A 359 -17.63 3.91 8.82
CA LYS A 359 -18.76 4.42 8.03
C LYS A 359 -18.65 4.08 6.54
N ASP A 360 -17.48 3.65 6.12
CA ASP A 360 -17.12 3.34 4.75
C ASP A 360 -16.06 2.22 4.72
N PHE A 361 -15.67 1.78 3.53
CA PHE A 361 -14.75 0.67 3.33
C PHE A 361 -13.34 1.00 3.83
N ARG A 362 -12.94 2.27 3.73
CA ARG A 362 -11.61 2.71 4.20
C ARG A 362 -11.54 2.64 5.71
N GLY A 363 -12.61 3.01 6.39
CA GLY A 363 -12.73 2.89 7.84
C GLY A 363 -12.64 1.46 8.36
N LEU A 364 -12.81 0.42 7.51
CA LEU A 364 -12.70 -0.99 7.92
C LEU A 364 -11.26 -1.41 8.22
N ILE A 365 -10.28 -0.71 7.64
CA ILE A 365 -8.87 -1.00 7.91
C ILE A 365 -8.29 0.17 8.67
N THR A 366 -7.75 -0.13 9.83
CA THR A 366 -7.04 0.84 10.64
C THR A 366 -5.55 0.55 10.51
N GLU A 367 -4.72 1.57 10.32
CA GLU A 367 -3.27 1.40 10.57
C GLU A 367 -3.10 1.12 12.07
N TYR A 368 -2.34 0.07 12.42
CA TYR A 368 -2.10 -0.25 13.83
C TYR A 368 -0.71 0.23 14.26
N PRO A 369 -0.59 0.82 15.45
CA PRO A 369 -1.70 1.20 16.34
C PRO A 369 -2.51 2.37 15.74
N PRO A 370 -3.84 2.46 16.01
CA PRO A 370 -4.65 3.59 15.56
C PRO A 370 -4.02 4.91 16.01
N PRO A 371 -4.20 6.02 15.26
CA PRO A 371 -3.71 7.31 15.68
C PRO A 371 -4.24 7.64 17.08
N ILE A 372 -3.34 7.79 18.04
CA ILE A 372 -3.71 8.15 19.40
C ILE A 372 -3.74 9.67 19.45
N GLU A 373 -4.94 10.24 19.58
CA GLU A 373 -5.13 11.67 19.77
C GLU A 373 -5.35 11.99 21.26
N VAL A 374 -4.60 12.97 21.76
CA VAL A 374 -4.75 13.51 23.09
C VAL A 374 -4.91 15.02 22.98
N SER A 375 -6.06 15.52 23.42
CA SER A 375 -6.36 16.96 23.41
C SER A 375 -6.44 17.53 24.82
N LYS A 376 -5.89 18.72 25.03
CA LYS A 376 -5.89 19.44 26.30
C LYS A 376 -6.28 20.90 26.07
N SER A 377 -7.31 21.34 26.78
CA SER A 377 -7.76 22.73 26.74
C SER A 377 -7.12 23.55 27.86
N LEU A 378 -6.54 24.69 27.50
CA LEU A 378 -5.92 25.67 28.38
C LEU A 378 -6.73 26.97 28.35
N PRO A 379 -7.45 27.31 29.43
CA PRO A 379 -8.31 28.49 29.46
C PRO A 379 -7.55 29.80 29.26
N GLU A 380 -6.35 29.89 29.84
CA GLU A 380 -5.51 31.08 29.78
C GLU A 380 -4.03 30.71 29.92
N ILE A 381 -3.19 31.31 29.09
CA ILE A 381 -1.73 31.27 29.18
C ILE A 381 -1.24 32.71 29.20
N LYS A 382 -0.47 33.06 30.22
CA LYS A 382 0.07 34.41 30.38
C LYS A 382 1.56 34.46 30.02
N PRO A 383 2.11 35.60 29.58
CA PRO A 383 3.49 35.68 29.14
C PRO A 383 4.55 35.46 30.24
N GLU A 384 4.18 35.71 31.50
CA GLU A 384 5.14 35.77 32.60
C GLU A 384 5.66 34.39 33.00
N GLU A 385 4.84 33.35 32.84
CA GLU A 385 5.14 32.00 33.32
C GLU A 385 4.84 30.93 32.26
N PRO A 386 5.75 29.96 32.06
CA PRO A 386 5.49 28.84 31.16
C PRO A 386 4.40 27.93 31.72
N VAL A 387 3.52 27.44 30.84
CA VAL A 387 2.50 26.43 31.18
C VAL A 387 2.98 25.05 30.77
N SER A 388 2.87 24.09 31.69
CA SER A 388 3.24 22.69 31.46
C SER A 388 2.01 21.82 31.28
N VAL A 389 1.94 21.09 30.17
CA VAL A 389 0.91 20.11 29.85
C VAL A 389 1.52 18.72 29.91
N LYS A 390 1.06 17.87 30.84
CA LYS A 390 1.43 16.45 30.87
C LYS A 390 0.57 15.67 29.90
N ILE A 391 1.22 14.80 29.12
CA ILE A 391 0.61 13.97 28.10
C ILE A 391 0.87 12.50 28.47
N GLU A 392 -0.17 11.68 28.34
CA GLU A 392 -0.13 10.24 28.60
C GLU A 392 -0.52 9.48 27.33
N LYS A 393 -0.16 8.20 27.24
CA LYS A 393 -0.51 7.26 26.15
C LYS A 393 0.19 7.46 24.80
N VAL A 394 1.00 8.50 24.64
CA VAL A 394 1.86 8.70 23.45
C VAL A 394 3.32 8.91 23.86
N ASP A 395 4.22 8.97 22.88
CA ASP A 395 5.67 9.08 23.12
C ASP A 395 6.05 10.47 23.65
N VAL A 396 5.25 11.49 23.35
CA VAL A 396 5.33 12.83 23.97
C VAL A 396 4.79 12.74 25.40
N SER A 397 5.61 13.09 26.38
CA SER A 397 5.27 12.99 27.80
C SER A 397 4.88 14.32 28.43
N LYS A 398 5.44 15.43 27.92
CA LYS A 398 5.15 16.78 28.41
C LYS A 398 5.42 17.82 27.32
N ILE A 399 4.60 18.86 27.28
CA ILE A 399 4.84 20.07 26.49
C ILE A 399 4.84 21.27 27.44
N GLU A 400 5.88 22.09 27.38
CA GLU A 400 5.96 23.35 28.13
C GLU A 400 5.94 24.52 27.15
N ILE A 401 5.05 25.49 27.37
CA ILE A 401 4.78 26.58 26.44
C ILE A 401 4.90 27.91 27.18
N LYS A 402 5.75 28.79 26.65
CA LYS A 402 5.84 30.20 27.03
C LYS A 402 5.43 31.05 25.85
N VAL A 403 4.48 31.97 26.08
CA VAL A 403 3.90 32.85 25.05
C VAL A 403 4.39 34.28 25.20
N LYS A 404 4.42 35.04 24.11
CA LYS A 404 4.81 36.46 24.12
C LYS A 404 3.68 37.37 24.59
N ASN A 405 2.43 36.98 24.30
CA ASN A 405 1.21 37.71 24.65
C ASN A 405 0.21 36.75 25.30
N LYS A 406 -0.74 37.29 26.07
CA LYS A 406 -1.81 36.49 26.68
C LYS A 406 -2.60 35.73 25.61
N VAL A 407 -2.77 34.43 25.79
CA VAL A 407 -3.58 33.55 24.94
C VAL A 407 -4.72 32.97 25.77
N THR A 408 -5.92 32.90 25.20
CA THR A 408 -7.11 32.39 25.89
C THR A 408 -7.78 31.29 25.08
N ASN A 409 -8.36 30.30 25.77
CA ASN A 409 -9.06 29.17 25.16
C ASN A 409 -8.20 28.45 24.10
N MET A 410 -6.94 28.21 24.44
CA MET A 410 -6.03 27.45 23.58
C MET A 410 -6.35 25.96 23.73
N ASN A 411 -6.42 25.24 22.61
CA ASN A 411 -6.59 23.79 22.64
C ASN A 411 -5.41 23.16 21.92
N ILE A 412 -4.63 22.34 22.61
CA ILE A 412 -3.50 21.62 22.02
C ILE A 412 -3.92 20.18 21.77
N SER A 413 -3.73 19.73 20.54
CA SER A 413 -3.92 18.34 20.14
C SER A 413 -2.57 17.72 19.80
N ILE A 414 -2.34 16.52 20.31
CA ILE A 414 -1.18 15.69 20.00
C ILE A 414 -1.72 14.40 19.39
N GLN A 415 -1.38 14.15 18.13
CA GLN A 415 -1.79 12.96 17.41
C GLN A 415 -0.56 12.12 17.09
N LYS A 416 -0.43 10.94 17.71
CA LYS A 416 0.57 9.95 17.30
C LYS A 416 0.17 9.40 15.93
N LEU A 417 1.09 9.43 14.98
CA LEU A 417 0.84 9.02 13.60
C LEU A 417 1.46 7.64 13.37
N PRO A 418 0.73 6.70 12.74
CA PRO A 418 1.25 5.37 12.42
C PRO A 418 2.34 5.40 11.33
N ARG A 419 2.37 6.45 10.51
CA ARG A 419 3.38 6.67 9.47
C ARG A 419 3.57 8.16 9.16
N LYS A 420 4.56 8.46 8.32
CA LYS A 420 4.78 9.81 7.78
C LYS A 420 3.55 10.26 6.97
N PRO A 421 3.03 11.48 7.19
CA PRO A 421 2.02 12.06 6.29
C PRO A 421 2.50 12.04 4.84
N VAL A 422 1.62 11.67 3.93
CA VAL A 422 1.94 11.43 2.52
C VAL A 422 2.16 12.72 1.73
N GLU A 423 1.70 13.85 2.27
CA GLU A 423 1.98 15.21 1.80
C GLU A 423 3.44 15.60 2.06
N ILE A 424 4.06 15.03 3.10
CA ILE A 424 5.44 15.29 3.48
C ILE A 424 6.35 14.35 2.71
N ARG A 425 6.86 14.77 1.54
CA ARG A 425 7.76 13.95 0.72
C ARG A 425 9.17 13.82 1.27
N ALA A 426 9.62 14.78 2.07
CA ALA A 426 10.94 14.71 2.69
C ALA A 426 10.99 13.58 3.73
N ILE A 427 12.10 12.84 3.79
CA ILE A 427 12.35 11.84 4.82
C ILE A 427 13.09 12.52 5.98
N PRO A 428 12.72 12.29 7.25
CA PRO A 428 13.51 12.80 8.36
C PRO A 428 14.89 12.12 8.42
N PRO A 429 15.93 12.80 8.94
CA PRO A 429 17.28 12.25 9.02
C PRO A 429 17.34 11.09 10.02
N GLY A 430 18.09 10.02 9.68
CA GLY A 430 18.19 8.82 10.53
C GLY A 430 17.00 7.87 10.40
N LYS A 431 16.98 6.82 11.23
CA LYS A 431 15.89 5.85 11.32
C LYS A 431 14.78 6.38 12.21
N THR A 432 13.54 6.32 11.74
CA THR A 432 12.40 6.87 12.48
C THR A 432 11.90 5.90 13.54
N TYR A 433 11.74 6.41 14.76
CA TYR A 433 11.06 5.72 15.86
C TYR A 433 9.55 5.97 15.82
N SER A 434 9.15 7.24 15.67
CA SER A 434 7.74 7.64 15.77
C SER A 434 7.48 8.96 15.05
N TYR A 435 6.27 9.11 14.52
CA TYR A 435 5.74 10.36 13.97
C TYR A 435 4.61 10.86 14.85
N PHE A 436 4.48 12.17 14.99
CA PHE A 436 3.30 12.77 15.62
C PHE A 436 3.04 14.19 15.11
N ASN A 437 1.78 14.57 15.07
CA ASN A 437 1.38 15.94 14.81
C ASN A 437 1.07 16.64 16.13
N ILE A 438 1.55 17.86 16.30
CA ILE A 438 1.10 18.75 17.38
C ILE A 438 0.46 19.95 16.71
N SER A 439 -0.77 20.26 17.08
CA SER A 439 -1.49 21.44 16.62
C SER A 439 -2.06 22.20 17.82
N ALA A 440 -2.15 23.52 17.69
CA ALA A 440 -2.74 24.37 18.71
C ALA A 440 -3.75 25.33 18.07
N GLU A 441 -5.00 25.27 18.51
CA GLU A 441 -6.00 26.26 18.14
C GLU A 441 -5.78 27.54 18.96
N ASN A 442 -5.97 28.70 18.31
CA ASN A 442 -5.77 30.04 18.89
C ASN A 442 -4.32 30.36 19.32
N LEU A 443 -3.32 29.67 18.76
CA LEU A 443 -1.91 29.95 18.98
C LEU A 443 -1.12 29.75 17.69
N GLU A 444 -0.47 30.80 17.19
CA GLU A 444 0.44 30.71 16.04
C GLU A 444 1.91 30.66 16.50
N ASP A 445 2.80 30.15 15.65
CA ASP A 445 4.25 30.09 15.92
C ASP A 445 4.84 31.45 16.37
N LYS A 446 4.34 32.56 15.82
CA LYS A 446 4.81 33.91 16.16
C LYS A 446 4.51 34.30 17.62
N ASP A 447 3.47 33.70 18.22
CA ASP A 447 3.03 33.98 19.58
C ASP A 447 3.83 33.20 20.62
N ILE A 448 4.55 32.16 20.20
CA ILE A 448 5.39 31.32 21.05
C ILE A 448 6.72 32.05 21.29
N GLU A 449 7.07 32.27 22.56
CA GLU A 449 8.40 32.71 22.98
C GLU A 449 9.35 31.51 23.07
N LYS A 450 8.88 30.42 23.70
CA LYS A 450 9.61 29.16 23.83
C LYS A 450 8.62 28.01 23.95
N ALA A 451 8.82 26.94 23.20
CA ALA A 451 8.14 25.68 23.43
C ALA A 451 9.18 24.57 23.64
N THR A 452 8.94 23.73 24.64
CA THR A 452 9.81 22.61 24.98
C THR A 452 8.98 21.34 24.95
N ILE A 453 9.42 20.36 24.18
CA ILE A 453 8.74 19.07 24.01
C ILE A 453 9.60 18.00 24.69
N GLN A 454 9.04 17.33 25.69
CA GLN A 454 9.64 16.15 26.29
C GLN A 454 9.01 14.89 25.72
N PHE A 455 9.84 13.91 25.39
CA PHE A 455 9.43 12.65 24.80
C PHE A 455 10.30 11.49 25.30
N LYS A 456 9.84 10.27 25.06
CA LYS A 456 10.52 9.05 25.47
C LYS A 456 10.74 8.10 24.30
N VAL A 457 11.81 7.31 24.37
CA VAL A 457 12.16 6.28 23.38
C VAL A 457 12.47 4.96 24.10
N GLU A 458 11.89 3.87 23.63
CA GLU A 458 12.09 2.54 24.21
C GLU A 458 13.52 2.03 24.00
N LYS A 459 14.15 1.55 25.07
CA LYS A 459 15.49 0.94 25.00
C LYS A 459 15.54 -0.24 24.03
N PHE A 460 14.48 -1.05 24.02
CA PHE A 460 14.33 -2.18 23.09
C PHE A 460 14.39 -1.75 21.62
N TRP A 461 13.77 -0.62 21.25
CA TRP A 461 13.83 -0.12 19.87
C TRP A 461 15.26 0.25 19.49
N LEU A 462 16.03 0.89 20.39
CA LEU A 462 17.43 1.22 20.12
C LEU A 462 18.25 -0.05 19.91
N ASP A 463 18.08 -1.06 20.77
CA ASP A 463 18.82 -2.31 20.68
C ASP A 463 18.47 -3.10 19.40
N LYS A 464 17.17 -3.25 19.10
CA LYS A 464 16.69 -3.93 17.89
C LYS A 464 17.18 -3.28 16.60
N ASN A 465 17.34 -1.96 16.61
CA ASN A 465 17.73 -1.19 15.43
C ASN A 465 19.19 -0.74 15.44
N ASN A 466 20.00 -1.22 16.38
CA ASN A 466 21.41 -0.83 16.57
C ASN A 466 21.63 0.70 16.63
N ILE A 467 20.72 1.45 17.27
CA ILE A 467 20.76 2.91 17.31
C ILE A 467 21.69 3.40 18.43
N ASP A 468 22.49 4.42 18.12
CA ASP A 468 23.24 5.16 19.12
C ASP A 468 22.30 6.14 19.85
N VAL A 469 22.16 5.97 21.16
CA VAL A 469 21.29 6.79 22.01
C VAL A 469 21.62 8.28 21.95
N ASP A 470 22.89 8.63 21.71
CA ASP A 470 23.34 10.03 21.68
C ASP A 470 22.96 10.73 20.37
N THR A 471 22.55 9.97 19.36
CA THR A 471 22.10 10.47 18.05
C THR A 471 20.60 10.73 18.00
N ILE A 472 19.86 10.44 19.07
CA ILE A 472 18.41 10.67 19.11
C ILE A 472 18.10 12.16 18.94
N LYS A 473 17.25 12.48 17.96
CA LYS A 473 16.78 13.84 17.67
C LYS A 473 15.26 13.89 17.54
N LEU A 474 14.69 15.00 17.98
CA LEU A 474 13.37 15.42 17.53
C LEU A 474 13.52 16.29 16.29
N ASN A 475 12.84 15.93 15.21
CA ASN A 475 12.82 16.69 13.96
C ASN A 475 11.46 17.34 13.79
N ARG A 476 11.45 18.62 13.42
CA ARG A 476 10.25 19.36 13.05
C ARG A 476 10.17 19.51 11.53
N TYR A 477 9.04 19.20 10.93
CA TYR A 477 8.81 19.50 9.52
C TYR A 477 8.54 21.00 9.33
N SER A 478 9.16 21.61 8.33
CA SER A 478 8.93 23.01 7.95
C SER A 478 8.17 23.05 6.64
N GLU A 479 6.85 23.25 6.70
CA GLU A 479 6.00 23.32 5.51
C GLU A 479 6.47 24.39 4.51
N SER A 480 6.90 25.55 4.99
CA SER A 480 7.40 26.65 4.15
C SER A 480 8.68 26.32 3.38
N GLU A 481 9.45 25.32 3.84
CA GLU A 481 10.73 24.93 3.23
C GLU A 481 10.71 23.54 2.61
N GLY A 482 9.63 22.78 2.82
CA GLY A 482 9.50 21.40 2.34
C GLY A 482 10.54 20.44 2.91
N LYS A 483 11.08 20.68 4.12
CA LYS A 483 12.14 19.84 4.71
C LYS A 483 12.03 19.69 6.23
N TRP A 484 12.65 18.62 6.73
CA TRP A 484 12.82 18.36 8.16
C TRP A 484 13.99 19.17 8.74
N ARG A 485 13.79 19.67 9.95
CA ARG A 485 14.81 20.39 10.73
C ARG A 485 15.00 19.69 12.06
N ALA A 486 16.22 19.20 12.31
CA ALA A 486 16.58 18.67 13.62
C ALA A 486 16.53 19.79 14.67
N LEU A 487 15.89 19.51 15.79
CA LEU A 487 15.82 20.41 16.95
C LEU A 487 16.98 20.13 17.91
N ALA A 488 17.34 21.15 18.68
CA ALA A 488 18.28 20.99 19.79
C ALA A 488 17.66 20.04 20.82
N THR A 489 18.12 18.79 20.81
CA THR A 489 17.60 17.68 21.61
C THR A 489 18.65 17.25 22.62
N VAL A 490 18.26 17.11 23.88
CA VAL A 490 19.11 16.66 24.99
C VAL A 490 18.46 15.49 25.71
N ARG A 491 19.24 14.50 26.11
CA ARG A 491 18.78 13.44 27.01
C ARG A 491 18.69 14.00 28.42
N VAL A 492 17.54 13.84 29.07
CA VAL A 492 17.26 14.43 30.39
C VAL A 492 17.11 13.38 31.50
N ASP A 493 16.72 12.16 31.17
CA ASP A 493 16.50 11.10 32.16
C ASP A 493 16.53 9.70 31.50
N GLU A 494 16.53 8.64 32.33
CA GLU A 494 16.32 7.27 31.90
C GLU A 494 15.65 6.42 33.00
N ASP A 495 14.89 5.41 32.59
CA ASP A 495 14.38 4.38 33.50
C ASP A 495 14.70 2.96 32.98
N GLY A 496 14.04 1.94 33.54
CA GLY A 496 14.26 0.55 33.13
C GLY A 496 13.84 0.22 31.69
N MET A 497 12.94 1.00 31.10
CA MET A 497 12.33 0.73 29.78
C MET A 497 12.62 1.83 28.74
N TYR A 498 12.85 3.07 29.17
CA TYR A 498 12.90 4.23 28.29
C TYR A 498 14.11 5.13 28.55
N PHE A 499 14.54 5.83 27.49
CA PHE A 499 15.32 7.06 27.58
C PHE A 499 14.39 8.25 27.39
N TYR A 500 14.60 9.32 28.16
CA TYR A 500 13.82 10.55 28.10
C TYR A 500 14.64 11.70 27.52
N PHE A 501 14.02 12.44 26.63
CA PHE A 501 14.64 13.54 25.91
C PHE A 501 13.78 14.80 25.98
N GLU A 502 14.43 15.93 25.79
CA GLU A 502 13.83 17.24 25.70
C GLU A 502 14.34 17.97 24.46
N ALA A 503 13.44 18.61 23.72
CA ALA A 503 13.80 19.41 22.56
C ALA A 503 13.08 20.77 22.54
N GLU A 504 13.82 21.82 22.19
CA GLU A 504 13.27 23.17 22.01
C GLU A 504 12.70 23.34 20.60
N SER A 505 11.46 23.80 20.52
CA SER A 505 10.75 24.07 19.27
C SER A 505 10.29 25.53 19.20
N SER A 506 10.37 26.11 18.00
CA SER A 506 9.86 27.47 17.74
C SER A 506 8.38 27.51 17.39
N GLY A 507 7.71 26.35 17.41
CA GLY A 507 6.37 26.19 16.87
C GLY A 507 5.89 24.75 16.91
N PHE A 508 4.66 24.53 16.46
CA PHE A 508 4.09 23.18 16.33
C PHE A 508 3.91 22.80 14.86
N SER A 509 3.95 21.51 14.55
CA SER A 509 3.87 20.94 13.20
C SER A 509 3.81 19.41 13.31
N THR A 510 4.09 18.71 12.21
CA THR A 510 4.48 17.31 12.23
C THR A 510 5.92 17.16 12.71
N PHE A 511 6.14 16.19 13.59
CA PHE A 511 7.43 15.85 14.16
C PHE A 511 7.77 14.38 13.92
N ALA A 512 9.07 14.09 13.91
CA ALA A 512 9.62 12.74 13.86
C ALA A 512 10.72 12.57 14.91
N ILE A 513 10.64 11.52 15.71
CA ILE A 513 11.76 11.09 16.57
C ILE A 513 12.62 10.16 15.72
N THR A 514 13.90 10.47 15.60
CA THR A 514 14.85 9.65 14.83
C THR A 514 16.13 9.37 15.60
N GLY A 515 16.87 8.35 15.17
CA GLY A 515 18.23 8.05 15.62
C GLY A 515 19.08 7.45 14.50
N GLU A 516 20.39 7.52 14.65
CA GLU A 516 21.37 6.97 13.72
C GLU A 516 21.96 5.68 14.29
N GLU A 517 22.33 4.76 13.40
CA GLU A 517 22.94 3.50 13.80
C GLU A 517 24.33 3.74 14.40
N LYS A 518 24.74 2.90 15.34
CA LYS A 518 26.09 2.93 15.90
C LYS A 518 27.09 2.72 14.78
N GLU A 519 28.04 3.63 14.62
CA GLU A 519 29.14 3.42 13.69
C GLU A 519 29.86 2.11 14.05
N GLU A 520 29.81 1.11 13.16
CA GLU A 520 30.69 -0.03 13.29
C GLU A 520 32.12 0.48 13.13
N LYS A 521 32.91 0.39 14.22
CA LYS A 521 34.35 0.56 14.12
C LYS A 521 34.86 -0.46 13.11
N ALA A 522 35.25 0.03 11.93
CA ALA A 522 35.84 -0.78 10.88
C ALA A 522 36.92 -1.69 11.49
N ALA A 523 36.72 -3.00 11.40
CA ALA A 523 37.75 -3.95 11.72
C ALA A 523 38.98 -3.67 10.83
N PRO A 524 40.22 -3.83 11.32
CA PRO A 524 41.40 -3.67 10.49
C PRO A 524 41.31 -4.60 9.27
N PRO A 525 41.89 -4.23 8.12
CA PRO A 525 41.79 -5.02 6.90
C PRO A 525 42.57 -6.34 7.07
N GLY A 526 41.87 -7.37 7.55
CA GLY A 526 42.35 -8.74 7.65
C GLY A 526 41.98 -9.49 6.38
N GLY A 527 42.97 -9.71 5.51
CA GLY A 527 42.77 -10.42 4.26
C GLY A 527 42.39 -11.89 4.46
N ALA A 528 41.32 -12.31 3.78
CA ALA A 528 41.12 -13.69 3.35
C ALA A 528 40.29 -13.66 2.06
N LYS A 529 40.92 -14.09 0.95
CA LYS A 529 40.23 -14.39 -0.30
C LYS A 529 39.40 -15.65 -0.10
N THR A 530 38.08 -15.57 -0.24
CA THR A 530 37.24 -16.75 -0.50
C THR A 530 37.00 -16.88 -2.02
N PRO A 531 36.86 -18.11 -2.54
CA PRO A 531 36.79 -18.36 -3.96
C PRO A 531 35.42 -17.93 -4.50
N LYS A 532 35.45 -17.24 -5.63
CA LYS A 532 34.30 -16.96 -6.49
C LYS A 532 33.62 -18.29 -6.85
N PRO A 533 32.31 -18.50 -6.58
CA PRO A 533 31.61 -19.63 -7.17
C PRO A 533 31.58 -19.46 -8.70
N PRO A 534 31.71 -20.54 -9.48
CA PRO A 534 31.60 -20.47 -10.93
C PRO A 534 30.24 -19.89 -11.32
N GLY A 535 30.27 -18.94 -12.25
CA GLY A 535 29.09 -18.24 -12.74
C GLY A 535 28.10 -19.22 -13.36
N PHE A 536 26.86 -19.15 -12.89
CA PHE A 536 25.69 -19.55 -13.67
C PHE A 536 25.36 -18.37 -14.61
N GLU A 537 26.11 -18.25 -15.70
CA GLU A 537 25.60 -17.57 -16.88
C GLU A 537 24.74 -18.56 -17.68
N ALA A 538 23.64 -18.04 -18.21
CA ALA A 538 22.62 -18.73 -18.98
C ALA A 538 21.63 -19.58 -18.16
N VAL A 539 20.46 -19.01 -17.89
CA VAL A 539 19.15 -19.34 -18.50
C VAL A 539 18.15 -18.31 -17.95
N PHE A 540 17.10 -17.99 -18.72
CA PHE A 540 16.03 -17.01 -18.46
C PHE A 540 16.23 -15.59 -18.99
N ALA A 541 16.28 -15.48 -20.32
CA ALA A 541 15.84 -14.27 -21.03
C ALA A 541 15.31 -14.62 -22.43
N ILE A 542 14.52 -15.70 -22.56
CA ILE A 542 13.88 -16.06 -23.83
C ILE A 542 12.55 -16.80 -23.54
N ALA A 543 11.48 -16.06 -23.26
CA ALA A 543 10.12 -16.60 -23.34
C ALA A 543 9.12 -15.54 -23.86
N GLY A 544 9.24 -14.28 -23.43
CA GLY A 544 8.32 -13.20 -23.84
C GLY A 544 8.49 -12.69 -25.29
N LEU A 545 9.71 -12.71 -25.84
CA LEU A 545 9.98 -12.13 -27.18
C LEU A 545 10.02 -13.14 -28.33
N LEU A 546 10.15 -14.45 -28.07
CA LEU A 546 10.14 -15.46 -29.14
C LEU A 546 8.74 -15.94 -29.51
N ALA A 547 7.71 -15.78 -28.68
CA ALA A 547 6.35 -16.12 -29.06
C ALA A 547 5.84 -15.24 -30.23
N VAL A 548 6.20 -13.95 -30.22
CA VAL A 548 5.83 -13.01 -31.29
C VAL A 548 6.73 -13.15 -32.52
N ALA A 549 8.04 -13.36 -32.35
CA ALA A 549 8.97 -13.49 -33.48
C ALA A 549 8.91 -14.86 -34.20
N TYR A 550 8.62 -15.96 -33.48
CA TYR A 550 8.54 -17.31 -34.07
C TYR A 550 7.27 -17.50 -34.93
N LEU A 551 6.17 -16.80 -34.61
CA LEU A 551 4.92 -16.88 -35.38
C LEU A 551 4.90 -15.95 -36.61
N VAL A 552 5.67 -14.85 -36.62
CA VAL A 552 5.82 -13.99 -37.80
C VAL A 552 6.63 -14.68 -38.91
N LEU A 553 7.54 -15.59 -38.58
CA LEU A 553 8.39 -16.29 -39.56
C LEU A 553 7.74 -17.54 -40.19
N ARG A 554 6.56 -17.97 -39.73
CA ARG A 554 5.85 -19.12 -40.32
C ARG A 554 4.81 -18.75 -41.37
N ARG A 555 4.61 -17.46 -41.65
CA ARG A 555 3.77 -16.98 -42.75
C ARG A 555 4.63 -16.37 -43.85
N LYS A 556 5.11 -17.21 -44.77
CA LYS A 556 5.28 -16.90 -46.21
C LYS A 556 5.90 -18.10 -46.96
N PRO A 557 5.40 -18.45 -48.15
CA PRO A 557 4.01 -18.49 -48.62
C PRO A 557 3.35 -19.87 -48.42
#